data_AF-T1GJT3-F1
#
_entry.id   AF-T1GJT3-F1
#
_cell.length_a   1.000
_cell.length_b   1.000
_cell.length_c   1.000
_cell.angle_alpha   90.00
_cell.angle_beta   90.00
_cell.angle_gamma   90.00
#
_symmetry.space_group_name_H-M   'P 1'
#
loop_
_entity.id
_entity.type
_entity.pdbx_description
1 polymer ?
#
loop_
_entity_poly.entity_id
_entity_poly.type
_entity_poly.pdbx_seq_one_letter_code
_entity_poly.pdbx_strand_id
1 'polypeptide(L)'
;MGRSLLLISKSPSPYIHVTHGPTTVTTTVSSDNSFIKKLKASGRSLVVFYGSQTGTAEEFAGRLAKEGIRYQMKGMVADPEECDMEELLQLKNIEKSLAVFCLATYGEGDPTDNAMEFYEWITNGDVDMSGLNYAVSIFKNLLKKAIKTSHVQCEEP
;
A
#
# COMPACT_ATOMS: atom_id res chain seq x y z
N MET A 1 46.30 28.91 8.12
CA MET A 1 45.54 28.11 7.14
C MET A 1 45.14 26.78 7.78
N GLY A 2 43.95 26.71 8.38
CA GLY A 2 43.46 25.52 9.07
C GLY A 2 42.89 24.50 8.08
N ARG A 3 43.33 23.24 8.19
CA ARG A 3 42.80 22.12 7.40
C ARG A 3 41.59 21.55 8.13
N SER A 4 40.43 21.61 7.49
CA SER A 4 39.18 21.01 7.93
C SER A 4 39.32 19.48 7.95
N LEU A 5 39.12 18.87 9.11
CA LEU A 5 39.13 17.43 9.32
C LEU A 5 37.72 16.89 9.03
N LEU A 6 37.53 16.27 7.87
CA LEU A 6 36.27 15.66 7.45
C LEU A 6 36.06 14.37 8.27
N LEU A 7 35.18 14.41 9.27
CA LEU A 7 34.72 13.21 9.99
C LEU A 7 33.75 12.44 9.10
N ILE A 8 34.23 11.37 8.46
CA ILE A 8 33.38 10.40 7.77
C ILE A 8 32.76 9.49 8.84
N SER A 9 31.50 9.75 9.18
CA SER A 9 30.70 8.82 9.97
C SER A 9 30.47 7.54 9.16
N LYS A 10 31.10 6.44 9.56
CA LYS A 10 30.80 5.11 9.03
C LYS A 10 29.44 4.67 9.58
N SER A 11 28.42 4.67 8.74
CA SER A 11 27.17 3.94 8.99
C SER A 11 27.46 2.43 9.04
N PRO A 12 26.92 1.66 10.00
CA PRO A 12 27.11 0.22 10.02
C PRO A 12 26.30 -0.42 8.89
N SER A 13 26.98 -1.16 8.02
CA SER A 13 26.37 -2.03 7.01
C SER A 13 25.63 -3.19 7.70
N PRO A 14 24.41 -3.55 7.28
CA PRO A 14 23.76 -4.75 7.82
C PRO A 14 24.48 -5.98 7.28
N TYR A 15 25.11 -6.76 8.16
CA TYR A 15 25.63 -8.08 7.82
C TYR A 15 24.53 -9.12 8.10
N ILE A 16 24.25 -9.96 7.10
CA ILE A 16 23.38 -11.13 7.24
C ILE A 16 24.18 -12.23 7.96
N HIS A 17 23.75 -12.60 9.17
CA HIS A 17 24.22 -13.80 9.86
C HIS A 17 23.28 -14.96 9.52
N VAL A 18 23.72 -15.88 8.65
CA VAL A 18 22.99 -17.14 8.40
C VAL A 18 23.47 -18.18 9.42
N THR A 19 22.61 -18.55 10.37
CA THR A 19 22.80 -19.74 11.21
C THR A 19 21.71 -20.74 10.85
N HIS A 20 22.10 -21.93 10.38
CA HIS A 20 21.18 -22.97 9.94
C HIS A 20 20.48 -23.64 11.14
N GLY A 21 19.21 -23.30 11.36
CA GLY A 21 18.23 -23.96 12.24
C GLY A 21 16.83 -23.75 11.64
N PRO A 22 15.75 -24.39 12.14
CA PRO A 22 14.41 -24.22 11.56
C PRO A 22 13.95 -22.77 11.80
N THR A 23 14.05 -21.94 10.76
CA THR A 23 13.91 -20.49 10.84
C THR A 23 12.44 -20.07 10.76
N THR A 24 11.87 -19.64 11.88
CA THR A 24 10.79 -18.64 11.87
C THR A 24 11.43 -17.33 11.43
N VAL A 25 11.14 -16.90 10.19
CA VAL A 25 11.65 -15.64 9.63
C VAL A 25 10.87 -14.50 10.29
N THR A 26 11.42 -13.90 11.33
CA THR A 26 10.94 -12.62 11.87
C THR A 26 11.74 -11.51 11.20
N THR A 27 11.19 -10.95 10.13
CA THR A 27 11.75 -9.79 9.44
C THR A 27 11.51 -8.55 10.29
N THR A 28 12.50 -8.12 11.07
CA THR A 28 12.46 -6.81 11.73
C THR A 28 12.75 -5.73 10.70
N VAL A 29 11.71 -5.24 10.01
CA VAL A 29 11.79 -4.04 9.16
C VAL A 29 11.93 -2.83 10.08
N SER A 30 12.96 -2.02 9.82
CA SER A 30 13.33 -0.84 10.59
C SER A 30 12.18 0.17 10.74
N SER A 31 11.88 0.48 11.99
CA SER A 31 10.71 1.20 12.50
C SER A 31 10.59 2.69 12.13
N ASP A 32 11.41 3.20 11.22
CA ASP A 32 11.46 4.62 10.83
C ASP A 32 10.49 4.98 9.69
N ASN A 33 9.94 3.99 8.97
CA ASN A 33 9.07 4.24 7.81
C ASN A 33 7.56 3.97 8.06
N SER A 34 7.15 3.79 9.31
CA SER A 34 5.75 3.55 9.72
C SER A 34 4.78 4.64 9.22
N PHE A 35 3.75 4.25 8.48
CA PHE A 35 2.74 5.20 8.00
C PHE A 35 1.83 5.69 9.13
N ILE A 36 1.58 4.87 10.17
CA ILE A 36 0.83 5.30 11.35
C ILE A 36 1.56 6.41 12.10
N LYS A 37 2.88 6.31 12.26
CA LYS A 37 3.68 7.39 12.85
C LYS A 37 3.58 8.66 12.01
N LYS A 38 3.68 8.56 10.68
CA LYS A 38 3.53 9.71 9.77
C LYS A 38 2.14 10.35 9.88
N LEU A 39 1.07 9.56 9.96
CA LEU A 39 -0.30 10.05 10.15
C LEU A 39 -0.40 10.87 11.44
N LYS A 40 0.03 10.30 12.58
CA LYS A 40 0.00 10.96 13.89
C LYS A 40 0.84 12.23 13.92
N ALA A 41 2.09 12.17 13.46
CA ALA A 41 3.02 13.30 13.50
C ALA A 41 2.56 14.50 12.64
N SER A 42 1.78 14.24 11.59
CA SER A 42 1.27 15.29 10.69
C SER A 42 -0.17 15.70 10.95
N GLY A 43 -0.83 15.12 11.96
CA GLY A 43 -2.25 15.33 12.24
C GLY A 43 -3.14 14.92 11.06
N ARG A 44 -2.74 13.88 10.33
CA ARG A 44 -3.51 13.28 9.24
C ARG A 44 -4.35 12.13 9.79
N SER A 45 -5.57 12.03 9.30
CA SER A 45 -6.54 11.01 9.70
C SER A 45 -7.06 10.20 8.50
N LEU A 46 -6.69 10.57 7.27
CA LEU A 46 -7.04 9.84 6.06
C LEU A 46 -5.78 9.24 5.43
N VAL A 47 -5.83 7.93 5.15
CA VAL A 47 -4.85 7.24 4.31
C VAL A 47 -5.58 6.62 3.13
N VAL A 48 -5.06 6.84 1.91
CA VAL A 48 -5.59 6.23 0.70
C VAL A 48 -4.51 5.33 0.10
N PHE A 49 -4.75 4.02 0.16
CA PHE A 49 -3.89 3.01 -0.45
C PHE A 49 -4.27 2.82 -1.91
N TYR A 50 -3.30 2.57 -2.78
CA TYR A 50 -3.55 2.25 -4.18
C TYR A 50 -2.93 0.90 -4.58
N GLY A 51 -3.69 0.09 -5.30
CA GLY A 51 -3.19 -1.06 -6.05
C GLY A 51 -3.28 -0.73 -7.53
N SER A 52 -2.16 -0.56 -8.23
CA SER A 52 -2.16 -0.01 -9.59
C SER A 52 -1.00 -0.55 -10.42
N GLN A 53 -1.26 -0.83 -11.71
CA GLN A 53 -0.21 -1.20 -12.68
C GLN A 53 0.18 -0.03 -13.59
N THR A 54 -0.81 0.77 -14.02
CA THR A 54 -0.64 1.87 -15.00
C THR A 54 -0.99 3.24 -14.41
N GLY A 55 -0.95 3.39 -13.09
CA GLY A 55 -1.15 4.67 -12.39
C GLY A 55 -2.60 5.17 -12.26
N THR A 56 -3.61 4.53 -12.84
CA THR A 56 -5.00 5.03 -12.78
C THR A 56 -5.57 5.07 -11.36
N ALA A 57 -5.41 3.99 -10.59
CA ALA A 57 -5.91 3.93 -9.22
C ALA A 57 -5.07 4.82 -8.29
N GLU A 58 -3.77 4.94 -8.55
CA GLU A 58 -2.85 5.85 -7.85
C GLU A 58 -3.26 7.33 -8.05
N GLU A 59 -3.53 7.74 -9.28
CA GLU A 59 -3.98 9.10 -9.58
C GLU A 59 -5.30 9.41 -8.88
N PHE A 60 -6.24 8.46 -8.90
CA PHE A 60 -7.50 8.59 -8.19
C PHE A 60 -7.28 8.71 -6.67
N ALA A 61 -6.40 7.89 -6.09
CA ALA A 61 -6.04 7.96 -4.68
C ALA A 61 -5.45 9.34 -4.31
N GLY A 62 -4.56 9.87 -5.16
CA GLY A 62 -4.00 11.21 -5.00
C GLY A 62 -5.03 12.33 -5.04
N ARG A 63 -6.03 12.24 -5.92
CA ARG A 63 -7.15 13.19 -5.96
C ARG A 63 -8.01 13.06 -4.70
N LEU A 64 -8.33 11.85 -4.29
CA LEU A 64 -9.16 11.59 -3.11
C LEU A 64 -8.51 12.09 -1.81
N ALA A 65 -7.21 11.83 -1.62
CA ALA A 65 -6.47 12.30 -0.45
C ALA A 65 -6.45 13.83 -0.34
N LYS A 66 -6.41 14.55 -1.48
CA LYS A 66 -6.50 16.02 -1.52
C LYS A 66 -7.90 16.52 -1.22
N GLU A 67 -8.93 15.86 -1.74
CA GLU A 67 -10.34 16.20 -1.53
C GLU A 67 -10.80 15.99 -0.08
N GLY A 68 -10.12 15.11 0.69
CA GLY A 68 -10.38 14.90 2.11
C GLY A 68 -10.38 16.17 2.96
N ILE A 69 -9.63 17.21 2.55
CA ILE A 69 -9.58 18.51 3.25
C ILE A 69 -10.98 19.13 3.36
N ARG A 70 -11.86 18.94 2.38
CA ARG A 70 -13.25 19.45 2.42
C ARG A 70 -14.08 18.85 3.56
N TYR A 71 -13.68 17.67 4.03
CA TYR A 71 -14.30 16.94 5.13
C TYR A 71 -13.48 17.02 6.42
N GLN A 72 -12.56 17.99 6.52
CA GLN A 72 -11.66 18.17 7.69
C GLN A 72 -10.72 16.98 7.93
N MET A 73 -10.44 16.20 6.88
CA MET A 73 -9.55 15.05 6.94
C MET A 73 -8.31 15.32 6.10
N LYS A 74 -7.15 15.47 6.74
CA LYS A 74 -5.90 15.59 6.00
C LYS A 74 -5.47 14.20 5.52
N GLY A 75 -5.43 14.04 4.19
CA GLY A 75 -5.06 12.79 3.54
C GLY A 75 -3.57 12.63 3.29
N MET A 76 -3.15 11.36 3.18
CA MET A 76 -1.94 10.94 2.48
C MET A 76 -2.25 9.76 1.57
N VAL A 77 -1.39 9.56 0.57
CA VAL A 77 -1.40 8.38 -0.29
C VAL A 77 -0.27 7.46 0.16
N ALA A 78 -0.48 6.15 0.12
CA ALA A 78 0.52 5.16 0.48
C ALA A 78 0.46 3.95 -0.48
N ASP A 79 1.62 3.42 -0.82
CA ASP A 79 1.73 2.12 -1.48
C ASP A 79 1.63 1.02 -0.41
N PRO A 80 0.70 0.06 -0.52
CA PRO A 80 0.62 -1.05 0.42
C PRO A 80 1.88 -1.93 0.42
N GLU A 81 2.64 -2.02 -0.67
CA GLU A 81 3.92 -2.77 -0.72
C GLU A 81 5.03 -2.10 0.11
N GLU A 82 4.96 -0.77 0.28
CA GLU A 82 5.93 0.00 1.08
C GLU A 82 5.53 0.14 2.56
N CYS A 83 4.38 -0.43 2.94
CA CYS A 83 3.81 -0.29 4.27
C CYS A 83 3.71 -1.64 5.00
N ASP A 84 3.99 -1.62 6.30
CA ASP A 84 3.61 -2.73 7.18
C ASP A 84 2.09 -2.68 7.42
N MET A 85 1.36 -3.55 6.74
CA MET A 85 -0.11 -3.57 6.80
C MET A 85 -0.65 -4.06 8.14
N GLU A 86 0.17 -4.69 9.01
CA GLU A 86 -0.25 -4.98 10.38
C GLU A 86 -0.52 -3.69 11.18
N GLU A 87 0.19 -2.59 10.85
CA GLU A 87 -0.04 -1.29 11.49
C GLU A 87 -1.42 -0.69 11.14
N LEU A 88 -2.09 -1.15 10.08
CA LEU A 88 -3.44 -0.73 9.70
C LEU A 88 -4.43 -0.87 10.86
N LEU A 89 -4.28 -1.92 11.66
CA LEU A 89 -5.12 -2.18 12.82
C LEU A 89 -4.99 -1.10 13.91
N GLN A 90 -3.90 -0.33 13.91
CA GLN A 90 -3.69 0.79 14.82
C GLN A 90 -4.39 2.07 14.37
N LEU A 91 -4.88 2.13 13.14
CA LEU A 91 -5.58 3.30 12.60
C LEU A 91 -6.85 3.63 13.41
N LYS A 92 -7.51 2.62 13.99
CA LYS A 92 -8.66 2.80 14.90
C LYS A 92 -8.36 3.63 16.16
N ASN A 93 -7.07 3.77 16.51
CA ASN A 93 -6.62 4.59 17.64
C ASN A 93 -6.45 6.07 17.26
N ILE A 94 -6.66 6.44 16.00
CA ILE A 94 -6.64 7.83 15.53
C ILE A 94 -8.08 8.33 15.45
N GLU A 95 -8.37 9.49 16.06
CA GLU A 95 -9.72 10.05 16.04
C GLU A 95 -10.15 10.41 14.61
N LYS A 96 -11.40 10.07 14.26
CA LYS A 96 -12.00 10.32 12.92
C LYS A 96 -11.11 9.84 11.77
N SER A 97 -10.48 8.68 11.96
CA SER A 97 -9.63 8.08 10.94
C SER A 97 -10.43 7.30 9.90
N LEU A 98 -9.88 7.21 8.69
CA LEU A 98 -10.43 6.46 7.56
C LEU A 98 -9.28 5.90 6.69
N ALA A 99 -9.36 4.62 6.36
CA ALA A 99 -8.59 4.02 5.28
C ALA A 99 -9.44 3.93 4.01
N VAL A 100 -8.89 4.31 2.85
CA VAL A 100 -9.54 4.07 1.57
C VAL A 100 -8.62 3.24 0.69
N PHE A 101 -9.15 2.18 0.08
CA PHE A 101 -8.40 1.30 -0.81
C PHE A 101 -8.88 1.50 -2.25
N CYS A 102 -8.01 1.99 -3.12
CA CYS A 102 -8.26 2.14 -4.54
C CYS A 102 -7.49 1.04 -5.28
N LEU A 103 -8.12 -0.10 -5.50
CA LEU A 103 -7.43 -1.31 -5.97
C LEU A 103 -7.86 -1.63 -7.40
N ALA A 104 -6.90 -1.73 -8.31
CA ALA A 104 -7.13 -2.29 -9.63
C ALA A 104 -7.07 -3.81 -9.59
N THR A 105 -7.78 -4.45 -10.52
CA THR A 105 -7.68 -5.89 -10.76
C THR A 105 -7.11 -6.15 -12.14
N TYR A 106 -6.37 -7.24 -12.29
CA TYR A 106 -5.81 -7.71 -13.55
C TYR A 106 -6.39 -9.07 -13.96
N GLY A 107 -6.30 -9.39 -15.25
CA GLY A 107 -6.70 -10.69 -15.78
C GLY A 107 -8.15 -11.07 -15.44
N GLU A 108 -8.30 -12.18 -14.72
CA GLU A 108 -9.57 -12.77 -14.28
C GLU A 108 -10.06 -12.23 -12.92
N GLY A 109 -9.36 -11.26 -12.33
CA GLY A 109 -9.70 -10.68 -11.02
C GLY A 109 -8.55 -10.63 -10.02
N ASP A 110 -7.34 -10.99 -10.43
CA ASP A 110 -6.15 -10.98 -9.57
C ASP A 110 -5.81 -9.55 -9.11
N PRO A 111 -5.26 -9.38 -7.90
CA PRO A 111 -4.75 -8.08 -7.45
C PRO A 111 -3.58 -7.60 -8.33
N THR A 112 -3.21 -6.32 -8.20
CA THR A 112 -1.96 -5.81 -8.77
C THR A 112 -0.75 -6.26 -7.95
N ASP A 113 0.44 -6.25 -8.56
CA ASP A 113 1.67 -6.74 -7.92
C ASP A 113 1.92 -6.03 -6.57
N ASN A 114 1.82 -4.71 -6.56
CA ASN A 114 2.01 -3.90 -5.34
C ASN A 114 0.93 -4.10 -4.26
N ALA A 115 -0.18 -4.78 -4.58
CA ALA A 115 -1.26 -5.09 -3.64
C ALA A 115 -1.34 -6.58 -3.28
N MET A 116 -0.45 -7.42 -3.84
CA MET A 116 -0.49 -8.87 -3.67
C MET A 116 -0.27 -9.28 -2.22
N GLU A 117 0.76 -8.75 -1.56
CA GLU A 117 1.05 -9.07 -0.15
C GLU A 117 -0.09 -8.64 0.78
N PHE A 118 -0.68 -7.45 0.54
CA PHE A 118 -1.86 -7.00 1.27
C PHE A 118 -3.07 -7.93 1.06
N TYR A 119 -3.29 -8.38 -0.18
CA TYR A 119 -4.35 -9.33 -0.51
C TYR A 119 -4.15 -10.67 0.19
N GLU A 120 -2.93 -11.21 0.21
CA GLU A 120 -2.63 -12.45 0.93
C GLU A 120 -2.80 -12.29 2.44
N TRP A 121 -2.34 -11.18 3.01
CA TRP A 121 -2.47 -10.87 4.42
C TRP A 121 -3.93 -10.87 4.89
N ILE A 122 -4.82 -10.23 4.13
CA ILE A 122 -6.25 -10.14 4.51
C ILE A 122 -7.05 -11.41 4.20
N THR A 123 -6.63 -12.22 3.21
CA THR A 123 -7.35 -13.44 2.82
C THR A 123 -6.90 -14.68 3.59
N ASN A 124 -5.62 -14.77 3.94
CA ASN A 124 -5.05 -15.90 4.68
C ASN A 124 -4.98 -15.64 6.18
N GLY A 125 -5.01 -14.38 6.62
CA GLY A 125 -4.99 -14.00 8.03
C GLY A 125 -6.39 -13.96 8.64
N ASP A 126 -6.49 -14.35 9.91
CA ASP A 126 -7.65 -14.03 10.75
C ASP A 126 -7.53 -12.56 11.21
N VAL A 127 -7.64 -11.64 10.24
CA VAL A 127 -7.43 -10.20 10.47
C VAL A 127 -8.71 -9.58 11.01
N ASP A 128 -8.70 -9.20 12.28
CA ASP A 128 -9.81 -8.47 12.89
C ASP A 128 -9.75 -6.96 12.55
N MET A 129 -10.54 -6.56 11.55
CA MET A 129 -10.72 -5.15 11.18
C MET A 129 -11.82 -4.45 11.99
N SER A 130 -12.30 -5.03 13.09
CA SER A 130 -13.33 -4.41 13.92
C SER A 130 -12.90 -3.02 14.43
N GLY A 131 -13.83 -2.06 14.31
CA GLY A 131 -13.59 -0.66 14.70
C GLY A 131 -12.76 0.15 13.71
N LEU A 132 -12.30 -0.43 12.60
CA LEU A 132 -11.67 0.33 11.51
C LEU A 132 -12.75 0.96 10.61
N ASN A 133 -12.65 2.26 10.37
CA ASN A 133 -13.42 2.87 9.28
C ASN A 133 -12.63 2.67 7.98
N TYR A 134 -13.23 1.98 7.01
CA TYR A 134 -12.61 1.79 5.71
C TYR A 134 -13.62 1.86 4.55
N ALA A 135 -13.11 2.20 3.37
CA ALA A 135 -13.85 2.13 2.12
C ALA A 135 -12.99 1.49 1.02
N VAL A 136 -13.62 0.79 0.08
CA VAL A 136 -12.92 0.11 -1.02
C VAL A 136 -13.55 0.53 -2.35
N SER A 137 -12.70 0.87 -3.32
CA SER A 137 -13.07 1.15 -4.70
C SER A 137 -12.25 0.27 -5.63
N ILE A 138 -12.91 -0.49 -6.49
CA ILE A 138 -12.28 -1.45 -7.39
C ILE A 138 -12.24 -0.91 -8.83
N PHE A 139 -11.05 -0.88 -9.41
CA PHE A 139 -10.79 -0.43 -10.78
C PHE A 139 -10.68 -1.65 -11.70
N LYS A 140 -11.69 -1.88 -12.54
CA LYS A 140 -11.63 -2.93 -13.56
C LYS A 140 -11.03 -2.39 -14.84
N ASN A 141 -9.89 -2.94 -15.26
CA ASN A 141 -9.32 -2.64 -16.57
C ASN A 141 -10.13 -3.35 -17.67
N LEU A 142 -11.09 -2.65 -18.29
CA LEU A 142 -11.89 -3.17 -19.41
C LEU A 142 -11.09 -3.38 -20.71
N LEU A 143 -9.84 -2.88 -20.79
CA LEU A 143 -9.05 -2.90 -22.02
C LEU A 143 -8.61 -4.31 -22.46
N LYS A 144 -8.49 -5.29 -21.56
CA LYS A 144 -8.15 -6.67 -21.97
C LYS A 144 -9.33 -7.48 -22.51
N LYS A 145 -10.57 -7.12 -22.15
CA LYS A 145 -11.76 -7.80 -22.69
C LYS A 145 -12.04 -7.39 -24.14
N ALA A 146 -11.64 -6.18 -24.53
CA ALA A 146 -11.75 -5.70 -25.90
C ALA A 146 -10.79 -6.41 -26.88
N ILE A 147 -9.56 -6.74 -26.45
CA ILE A 147 -8.56 -7.38 -27.33
C ILE A 147 -8.82 -8.89 -27.51
N LYS A 148 -9.48 -9.56 -26.55
CA LYS A 148 -9.82 -11.00 -26.66
C LYS A 148 -11.12 -11.26 -27.44
N THR A 149 -11.90 -10.23 -27.76
CA THR A 149 -13.20 -10.35 -28.46
C THR A 149 -13.08 -10.18 -29.99
N SER A 150 -11.91 -9.86 -30.54
CA SER A 150 -11.71 -9.66 -31.99
C SER A 150 -11.33 -10.94 -32.77
N HIS A 151 -11.48 -12.13 -32.17
CA HIS A 151 -11.25 -13.40 -32.87
C HIS A 151 -12.31 -14.46 -32.55
N VAL A 152 -13.53 -14.25 -33.05
CA VAL A 152 -14.48 -15.35 -33.34
C VAL A 152 -15.30 -15.02 -34.61
N GLN A 153 -14.93 -15.74 -35.67
CA GLN A 153 -15.69 -16.27 -36.81
C GLN A 153 -16.66 -15.36 -37.60
N CYS A 154 -16.22 -15.01 -38.82
CA CYS A 154 -17.10 -14.96 -39.98
C CYS A 154 -17.25 -16.39 -40.52
N GLU A 155 -18.39 -17.02 -40.28
CA GLU A 155 -18.99 -17.90 -41.30
C GLU A 155 -20.36 -17.31 -41.62
N GLU A 156 -20.49 -16.85 -42.87
CA GLU A 156 -21.78 -16.56 -43.49
C GLU A 156 -22.32 -17.84 -44.16
N PRO A 157 -23.65 -17.93 -44.34
CA PRO A 157 -24.41 -19.19 -44.50
C PRO A 157 -24.19 -19.94 -45.81
#